data_AF-A0A955N2D0-F1
#
_entry.id   AF-A0A955N2D0-F1
#
_cell.length_a   1.000
_cell.length_b   1.000
_cell.length_c   1.000
_cell.angle_alpha   90.00
_cell.angle_beta   90.00
_cell.angle_gamma   90.00
#
_symmetry.space_group_name_H-M   'P 1'
#
loop_
_entity.id
_entity.type
_entity.pdbx_description
1 polymer ?
#
loop_
_entity_poly.entity_id
_entity_poly.type
_entity_poly.pdbx_seq_one_letter_code
_entity_poly.pdbx_strand_id
1 'polypeptide(L)'
;MVSLISSYIRLPITLCAISVLISVGAYPSISAAIDLSITLEQATEAMAAGRKTMEQAESVEDVAKVMKASERAVRAGADPEIEPCGAHAILRTRRYWVEYFGRREAAESKRQKQDIRMPEAKIREILEMPYLEVEIRLCGEDEFFAEGAEVALQQGSTTIRPVDIGPAERGRKNPGDTISFRSRFTARFAYADFDPLAPGTLAVFFPDGKLINIPVDFSKIH
;
A
#
# COMPACT_ATOMS: atom_id res chain seq x y z
N MET A 1 54.29 22.86 75.84
CA MET A 1 54.26 21.40 76.07
C MET A 1 53.53 20.75 74.90
N VAL A 2 54.22 19.85 74.20
CA VAL A 2 53.73 18.74 73.33
C VAL A 2 52.82 19.17 72.14
N SER A 3 53.23 19.26 70.87
CA SER A 3 54.00 18.38 69.96
C SER A 3 53.16 17.34 69.20
N LEU A 4 53.17 17.49 67.86
CA LEU A 4 53.11 16.47 66.77
C LEU A 4 51.73 15.83 66.45
N ILE A 5 51.33 15.48 65.20
CA ILE A 5 52.06 14.95 64.02
C ILE A 5 51.33 15.32 62.70
N SER A 6 52.11 15.84 61.74
CA SER A 6 52.14 15.60 60.28
C SER A 6 51.17 14.59 59.61
N SER A 7 50.67 14.90 58.40
CA SER A 7 51.03 14.19 57.14
C SER A 7 50.16 14.59 55.95
N TYR A 8 50.84 14.87 54.84
CA TYR A 8 50.30 15.12 53.51
C TYR A 8 49.74 13.85 52.87
N ILE A 9 48.60 13.92 52.19
CA ILE A 9 48.29 13.06 51.04
C ILE A 9 47.66 13.92 49.93
N ARG A 10 48.24 13.81 48.74
CA ARG A 10 47.82 14.44 47.47
C ARG A 10 47.04 13.44 46.61
N LEU A 11 46.13 13.98 45.79
CA LEU A 11 45.55 13.48 44.51
C LEU A 11 44.53 12.31 44.57
N PRO A 12 43.68 12.09 43.52
CA PRO A 12 43.35 12.91 42.35
C PRO A 12 41.86 13.04 41.98
N ILE A 13 41.63 13.95 41.04
CA ILE A 13 40.50 14.15 40.13
C ILE A 13 39.77 12.85 39.75
N THR A 14 38.44 12.86 39.84
CA THR A 14 37.58 11.92 39.09
C THR A 14 36.63 12.73 38.22
N LEU A 15 36.81 12.58 36.90
CA LEU A 15 35.92 13.09 35.86
C LEU A 15 34.48 12.58 36.09
N CYS A 16 33.52 13.48 36.29
CA CYS A 16 32.12 13.16 36.00
C CYS A 16 31.92 13.28 34.49
N ALA A 17 32.02 12.15 33.80
CA ALA A 17 31.57 12.01 32.42
C ALA A 17 30.04 12.11 32.41
N ILE A 18 29.51 13.20 31.85
CA ILE A 18 28.09 13.34 31.54
C ILE A 18 27.81 12.48 30.31
N SER A 19 27.30 11.27 30.52
CA SER A 19 26.76 10.41 29.49
C SER A 19 25.39 10.95 29.06
N VAL A 20 25.38 11.76 27.99
CA VAL A 20 24.16 12.08 27.24
C VAL A 20 23.75 10.82 26.48
N LEU A 21 22.79 10.08 27.05
CA LEU A 21 22.05 9.03 26.36
C LEU A 21 21.17 9.70 25.29
N ILE A 22 21.65 9.73 24.05
CA ILE A 22 20.82 9.98 22.88
C ILE A 22 20.01 8.70 22.63
N SER A 23 18.81 8.64 23.19
CA SER A 23 17.81 7.66 22.78
C SER A 23 17.30 8.05 21.39
N VAL A 24 17.93 7.52 20.34
CA VAL A 24 17.34 7.44 19.01
C VAL A 24 16.21 6.41 19.09
N GLY A 25 15.06 6.86 19.59
CA GLY A 25 13.81 6.14 19.41
C GLY A 25 13.47 6.17 17.93
N ALA A 26 13.69 5.06 17.23
CA ALA A 26 13.08 4.82 15.93
C ALA A 26 11.57 4.68 16.14
N TYR A 27 10.87 5.81 16.18
CA TYR A 27 9.44 5.82 15.93
C TYR A 27 9.28 5.37 14.48
N PRO A 28 8.53 4.30 14.17
CA PRO A 28 8.10 4.08 12.81
C PRO A 28 7.31 5.32 12.42
N SER A 29 7.91 6.14 11.56
CA SER A 29 7.30 7.37 11.08
C SER A 29 5.94 7.01 10.50
N ILE A 30 4.89 7.69 10.93
CA ILE A 30 3.52 7.64 10.36
C ILE A 30 3.55 7.68 8.81
N SER A 31 4.62 8.28 8.26
CA SER A 31 5.07 8.28 6.86
C SER A 31 5.08 6.94 6.11
N ALA A 32 5.18 5.78 6.76
CA ALA A 32 5.40 4.50 6.05
C ALA A 32 4.11 3.78 5.65
N ALA A 33 3.03 3.95 6.40
CA ALA A 33 1.77 3.26 6.11
C ALA A 33 1.09 3.94 4.90
N ILE A 34 0.67 3.13 3.92
CA ILE A 34 0.13 3.54 2.59
C ILE A 34 0.98 4.55 1.80
N ASP A 35 2.27 4.66 2.14
CA ASP A 35 3.25 5.49 1.43
C ASP A 35 2.86 6.98 1.30
N LEU A 36 2.40 7.58 2.41
CA LEU A 36 1.95 8.98 2.42
C LEU A 36 3.04 10.00 2.07
N SER A 37 4.31 9.68 2.33
CA SER A 37 5.45 10.56 2.02
C SER A 37 6.63 9.74 1.50
N ILE A 38 6.63 9.49 0.19
CA ILE A 38 7.75 8.87 -0.54
C ILE A 38 8.64 9.99 -1.10
N THR A 39 9.95 9.91 -0.85
CA THR A 39 10.91 10.82 -1.49
C THR A 39 11.13 10.44 -2.95
N LEU A 40 11.66 11.37 -3.75
CA LEU A 40 12.01 11.08 -5.14
C LEU A 40 13.04 9.93 -5.26
N GLU A 41 13.98 9.84 -4.33
CA GLU A 41 14.97 8.77 -4.26
C GLU A 41 14.29 7.41 -4.01
N GLN A 42 13.43 7.32 -2.98
CA GLN A 42 12.66 6.11 -2.70
C GLN A 42 11.74 5.72 -3.86
N ALA A 43 11.15 6.69 -4.56
CA ALA A 43 10.35 6.44 -5.74
C ALA A 43 11.20 5.90 -6.90
N THR A 44 12.41 6.43 -7.10
CA THR A 44 13.34 5.93 -8.11
C THR A 44 13.76 4.49 -7.81
N GLU A 45 14.02 4.16 -6.54
CA GLU A 45 14.29 2.80 -6.10
C GLU A 45 13.10 1.86 -6.30
N ALA A 46 11.89 2.29 -5.95
CA ALA A 46 10.66 1.53 -6.17
C ALA A 46 10.44 1.26 -7.67
N MET A 47 10.65 2.26 -8.53
CA MET A 47 10.55 2.10 -9.97
C MET A 47 11.57 1.06 -10.49
N ALA A 48 12.81 1.13 -10.03
CA ALA A 48 13.84 0.15 -10.38
C ALA A 48 13.50 -1.27 -9.87
N ALA A 49 12.94 -1.38 -8.67
CA ALA A 49 12.47 -2.66 -8.13
C ALA A 49 11.33 -3.25 -8.98
N GLY A 50 10.31 -2.44 -9.30
CA GLY A 50 9.23 -2.82 -10.20
C GLY A 50 9.76 -3.30 -11.55
N ARG A 51 10.66 -2.54 -12.16
CA ARG A 51 11.32 -2.91 -13.43
C ARG A 51 12.01 -4.26 -13.35
N LYS A 52 12.84 -4.49 -12.32
CA LYS A 52 13.58 -5.74 -12.11
C LYS A 52 12.66 -6.96 -12.03
N THR A 53 11.51 -6.84 -11.36
CA THR A 53 10.55 -7.97 -11.30
C THR A 53 10.02 -8.38 -12.67
N MET A 54 9.83 -7.43 -13.58
CA MET A 54 9.31 -7.70 -14.92
C MET A 54 10.43 -8.06 -15.92
N GLU A 55 11.66 -7.62 -15.70
CA GLU A 55 12.83 -8.03 -16.48
C GLU A 55 13.07 -9.55 -16.41
N GLN A 56 12.65 -10.21 -15.34
CA GLN A 56 12.76 -11.66 -15.16
C GLN A 56 11.62 -12.47 -15.79
N ALA A 57 10.53 -11.83 -16.22
CA ALA A 57 9.39 -12.52 -16.82
C ALA A 57 9.61 -12.82 -18.31
N GLU A 58 9.59 -14.10 -18.70
CA GLU A 58 9.82 -14.53 -20.09
C GLU A 58 8.53 -14.98 -20.79
N SER A 59 7.50 -15.31 -20.02
CA SER A 59 6.21 -15.80 -20.54
C SER A 59 5.02 -14.97 -20.02
N VAL A 60 3.86 -15.14 -20.66
CA VAL A 60 2.59 -14.57 -20.17
C VAL A 60 2.26 -15.07 -18.76
N GLU A 61 2.63 -16.31 -18.44
CA GLU A 61 2.43 -16.88 -17.10
C GLU A 61 3.31 -16.17 -16.06
N ASP A 62 4.57 -15.86 -16.39
CA ASP A 62 5.46 -15.14 -15.49
C ASP A 62 4.98 -13.70 -15.26
N VAL A 63 4.50 -13.04 -16.32
CA VAL A 63 3.87 -11.72 -16.19
C VAL A 63 2.68 -11.79 -15.23
N ALA A 64 1.81 -12.79 -15.39
CA ALA A 64 0.68 -12.98 -14.49
C ALA A 64 1.11 -13.22 -13.03
N LYS A 65 2.18 -14.01 -12.80
CA LYS A 65 2.77 -14.22 -11.47
C LYS A 65 3.30 -12.94 -10.86
N VAL A 66 4.03 -12.13 -11.63
CA VAL A 66 4.57 -10.83 -11.18
C VAL A 66 3.43 -9.88 -10.79
N MET A 67 2.41 -9.75 -11.65
CA MET A 67 1.26 -8.88 -11.37
C MET A 67 0.49 -9.36 -10.13
N LYS A 68 0.24 -10.67 -10.02
CA LYS A 68 -0.42 -11.28 -8.87
C LYS A 68 0.36 -11.06 -7.57
N ALA A 69 1.68 -11.22 -7.60
CA ALA A 69 2.53 -10.97 -6.44
C ALA A 69 2.49 -9.49 -6.01
N SER A 70 2.49 -8.57 -6.98
CA SER A 70 2.39 -7.12 -6.68
C SER A 70 1.03 -6.75 -6.07
N GLU A 71 -0.07 -7.35 -6.53
CA GLU A 71 -1.39 -7.11 -5.96
C GLU A 71 -1.51 -7.68 -4.55
N ARG A 72 -0.92 -8.86 -4.29
CA ARG A 72 -0.93 -9.49 -2.97
C ARG A 72 -0.32 -8.59 -1.89
N ALA A 73 0.74 -7.84 -2.21
CA ALA A 73 1.41 -6.95 -1.26
C ALA A 73 0.52 -5.80 -0.79
N VAL A 74 -0.43 -5.36 -1.63
CA VAL A 74 -1.31 -4.21 -1.35
C VAL A 74 -2.79 -4.61 -1.24
N ARG A 75 -3.06 -5.89 -0.96
CA ARG A 75 -4.40 -6.45 -0.87
C ARG A 75 -4.96 -6.31 0.55
N ALA A 76 -6.24 -5.99 0.63
CA ALA A 76 -7.02 -6.07 1.86
C ALA A 76 -8.22 -7.03 1.69
N GLY A 77 -8.68 -7.64 2.77
CA GLY A 77 -9.77 -8.62 2.75
C GLY A 77 -9.34 -10.05 2.43
N ALA A 78 -10.22 -10.78 1.76
CA ALA A 78 -10.03 -12.20 1.48
C ALA A 78 -8.85 -12.48 0.55
N ASP A 79 -8.32 -13.70 0.64
CA ASP A 79 -7.34 -14.21 -0.29
C ASP A 79 -8.04 -14.98 -1.44
N PRO A 80 -8.13 -14.45 -2.67
CA PRO A 80 -8.73 -15.15 -3.81
C PRO A 80 -8.04 -16.47 -4.19
N GLU A 81 -6.84 -16.77 -3.68
CA GLU A 81 -6.20 -18.07 -3.83
C GLU A 81 -6.79 -19.14 -2.91
N ILE A 82 -7.36 -18.74 -1.78
CA ILE A 82 -7.96 -19.63 -0.78
C ILE A 82 -9.49 -19.59 -0.89
N GLU A 83 -10.03 -18.38 -1.07
CA GLU A 83 -11.44 -18.08 -1.18
C GLU A 83 -11.70 -17.33 -2.51
N PRO A 84 -11.88 -18.04 -3.64
CA PRO A 84 -11.94 -17.43 -4.98
C PRO A 84 -13.05 -16.40 -5.22
N CYS A 85 -14.03 -16.32 -4.31
CA CYS A 85 -15.11 -15.34 -4.32
C CYS A 85 -15.15 -14.46 -3.07
N GLY A 86 -14.12 -14.53 -2.23
CA GLY A 86 -13.99 -13.67 -1.07
C GLY A 86 -13.83 -12.22 -1.50
N ALA A 87 -14.58 -11.34 -0.84
CA ALA A 87 -14.52 -9.90 -1.08
C ALA A 87 -13.17 -9.35 -0.64
N HIS A 88 -12.53 -8.60 -1.54
CA HIS A 88 -11.22 -8.02 -1.29
C HIS A 88 -11.03 -6.72 -2.08
N ALA A 89 -9.99 -5.99 -1.71
CA ALA A 89 -9.63 -4.73 -2.34
C ALA A 89 -8.14 -4.70 -2.66
N ILE A 90 -7.77 -4.06 -3.76
CA ILE A 90 -6.37 -3.74 -4.11
C ILE A 90 -6.17 -2.25 -3.90
N LEU A 91 -5.28 -1.88 -2.97
CA LEU A 91 -4.99 -0.50 -2.61
C LEU A 91 -3.80 -0.02 -3.44
N ARG A 92 -4.06 0.73 -4.51
CA ARG A 92 -3.01 1.22 -5.39
C ARG A 92 -2.39 2.49 -4.80
N THR A 93 -1.41 2.31 -3.92
CA THR A 93 -0.65 3.41 -3.34
C THR A 93 0.19 4.14 -4.39
N ARG A 94 0.74 5.31 -4.05
CA ARG A 94 1.74 5.99 -4.90
C ARG A 94 2.92 5.08 -5.22
N ARG A 95 3.40 4.31 -4.24
CA ARG A 95 4.46 3.33 -4.44
C ARG A 95 4.06 2.25 -5.41
N TYR A 96 2.87 1.65 -5.24
CA TYR A 96 2.33 0.67 -6.19
C TYR A 96 2.35 1.22 -7.62
N TRP A 97 1.90 2.45 -7.82
CA TRP A 97 1.89 3.09 -9.14
C TRP A 97 3.29 3.28 -9.71
N VAL A 98 4.23 3.77 -8.90
CA VAL A 98 5.64 3.92 -9.31
C VAL A 98 6.24 2.58 -9.72
N GLU A 99 6.05 1.51 -8.93
CA GLU A 99 6.53 0.18 -9.29
C GLU A 99 5.82 -0.39 -10.52
N TYR A 100 4.51 -0.16 -10.66
CA TYR A 100 3.73 -0.55 -11.82
C TYR A 100 4.26 0.08 -13.10
N PHE A 101 4.60 1.37 -13.05
CA PHE A 101 5.24 2.04 -14.18
C PHE A 101 6.63 1.47 -14.48
N GLY A 102 7.44 1.16 -13.47
CA GLY A 102 8.70 0.42 -13.65
C GLY A 102 8.51 -0.94 -14.34
N ARG A 103 7.49 -1.71 -13.93
CA ARG A 103 7.11 -2.97 -14.62
C ARG A 103 6.74 -2.71 -16.08
N ARG A 104 5.94 -1.69 -16.35
CA ARG A 104 5.56 -1.31 -17.73
C ARG A 104 6.74 -0.89 -18.58
N GLU A 105 7.70 -0.15 -18.03
CA GLU A 105 8.95 0.16 -18.73
C GLU A 105 9.64 -1.12 -19.19
N ALA A 106 9.91 -2.06 -18.29
CA ALA A 106 10.57 -3.32 -18.62
C ALA A 106 9.81 -4.11 -19.70
N ALA A 107 8.49 -4.21 -19.57
CA ALA A 107 7.66 -4.91 -20.55
C ALA A 107 7.72 -4.25 -21.94
N GLU A 108 7.63 -2.92 -22.00
CA GLU A 108 7.69 -2.17 -23.25
C GLU A 108 9.09 -2.21 -23.89
N SER A 109 10.11 -2.09 -23.05
CA SER A 109 11.52 -2.15 -23.39
C SER A 109 11.88 -3.49 -24.05
N LYS A 110 11.40 -4.61 -23.47
CA LYS A 110 11.46 -5.95 -24.06
C LYS A 110 10.71 -6.05 -25.40
N ARG A 111 9.48 -5.52 -25.44
CA ARG A 111 8.63 -5.56 -26.64
C ARG A 111 9.28 -4.84 -27.83
N GLN A 112 9.89 -3.69 -27.58
CA GLN A 112 10.53 -2.86 -28.61
C GLN A 112 12.01 -3.21 -28.86
N LYS A 113 12.61 -4.06 -28.01
CA LYS A 113 14.06 -4.38 -28.05
C LYS A 113 14.94 -3.12 -27.93
N GLN A 114 14.47 -2.13 -27.18
CA GLN A 114 15.16 -0.86 -26.95
C GLN A 114 14.94 -0.46 -25.49
N ASP A 115 15.97 0.13 -24.86
CA ASP A 115 15.82 0.64 -23.51
C ASP A 115 14.87 1.85 -23.45
N ILE A 116 13.71 1.66 -22.80
CA ILE A 116 12.69 2.68 -22.60
C ILE A 116 12.68 3.08 -21.12
N ARG A 117 12.81 4.38 -20.87
CA ARG A 117 12.78 4.99 -19.55
C ARG A 117 11.70 6.05 -19.50
N MET A 118 10.90 6.05 -18.44
CA MET A 118 9.95 7.11 -18.17
C MET A 118 10.69 8.36 -17.69
N PRO A 119 10.18 9.54 -18.05
CA PRO A 119 10.74 10.78 -17.55
C PRO A 119 10.49 10.90 -16.04
N GLU A 120 11.44 11.49 -15.32
CA GLU A 120 11.33 11.81 -13.89
C GLU A 120 10.09 12.67 -13.57
N ALA A 121 9.64 13.48 -14.53
CA ALA A 121 8.39 14.23 -14.42
C ALA A 121 7.17 13.33 -14.16
N LYS A 122 7.14 12.11 -14.70
CA LYS A 122 6.06 11.15 -14.43
C LYS A 122 6.12 10.61 -13.00
N ILE A 123 7.32 10.43 -12.45
CA ILE A 123 7.50 10.04 -11.04
C ILE A 123 6.92 11.14 -10.14
N ARG A 124 7.27 12.41 -10.40
CA ARG A 124 6.73 13.54 -9.65
C ARG A 124 5.20 13.60 -9.71
N GLU A 125 4.61 13.43 -10.90
CA GLU A 125 3.15 13.40 -11.06
C GLU A 125 2.49 12.32 -10.18
N ILE A 126 3.09 11.13 -10.08
CA ILE A 126 2.58 10.05 -9.21
C ILE A 126 2.73 10.41 -7.73
N LEU A 127 3.87 10.99 -7.34
CA LEU A 127 4.11 11.44 -5.97
C LEU A 127 3.14 12.54 -5.52
N GLU A 128 2.67 13.35 -6.46
CA GLU A 128 1.71 14.43 -6.25
C GLU A 128 0.25 13.95 -6.30
N MET A 129 -0.02 12.68 -6.62
CA MET A 129 -1.39 12.16 -6.64
C MET A 129 -2.05 12.35 -5.26
N PRO A 130 -3.20 13.05 -5.19
CA PRO A 130 -3.84 13.34 -3.91
C PRO A 130 -4.78 12.22 -3.43
N TYR A 131 -4.95 11.16 -4.23
CA TYR A 131 -5.92 10.10 -3.97
C TYR A 131 -5.26 8.72 -3.89
N LEU A 132 -5.71 7.91 -2.93
CA LEU A 132 -5.54 6.47 -2.94
C LEU A 132 -6.63 5.86 -3.83
N GLU A 133 -6.24 5.09 -4.84
CA GLU A 133 -7.21 4.30 -5.61
C GLU A 133 -7.39 2.92 -4.98
N VAL A 134 -8.65 2.55 -4.80
CA VAL A 134 -9.04 1.27 -4.20
C VAL A 134 -9.89 0.52 -5.22
N GLU A 135 -9.35 -0.56 -5.77
CA GLU A 135 -10.10 -1.46 -6.66
C GLU A 135 -10.79 -2.53 -5.81
N ILE A 136 -12.12 -2.43 -5.70
CA ILE A 136 -12.96 -3.40 -4.99
C ILE A 136 -13.26 -4.57 -5.94
N ARG A 137 -13.06 -5.80 -5.49
CA ARG A 137 -13.31 -7.03 -6.26
C ARG A 137 -14.28 -7.94 -5.51
N LEU A 138 -15.33 -8.35 -6.21
CA LEU A 138 -16.49 -9.02 -5.60
C LEU A 138 -17.00 -10.15 -6.49
N CYS A 139 -17.73 -11.08 -5.88
CA CYS A 139 -18.57 -12.05 -6.59
C CYS A 139 -20.06 -11.79 -6.35
N GLY A 140 -20.88 -12.07 -7.36
CA GLY A 140 -22.33 -12.03 -7.30
C GLY A 140 -22.99 -13.07 -8.20
N GLU A 141 -24.32 -13.04 -8.24
CA GLU A 141 -25.15 -14.07 -8.88
C GLU A 141 -25.45 -13.77 -10.36
N ASP A 142 -25.38 -12.50 -10.77
CA ASP A 142 -25.60 -12.05 -12.15
C ASP A 142 -24.45 -11.13 -12.63
N GLU A 143 -24.48 -10.73 -13.91
CA GLU A 143 -23.39 -9.95 -14.53
C GLU A 143 -23.45 -8.43 -14.24
N PHE A 144 -24.53 -7.93 -13.65
CA PHE A 144 -24.74 -6.53 -13.28
C PHE A 144 -24.88 -6.33 -11.77
N PHE A 145 -24.66 -7.36 -10.95
CA PHE A 145 -24.86 -7.34 -9.50
C PHE A 145 -24.16 -6.20 -8.75
N ALA A 146 -23.05 -5.69 -9.30
CA ALA A 146 -22.26 -4.62 -8.70
C ALA A 146 -22.62 -3.22 -9.25
N GLU A 147 -23.57 -3.13 -10.19
CA GLU A 147 -24.06 -1.86 -10.71
C GLU A 147 -24.70 -1.03 -9.60
N GLY A 148 -24.28 0.24 -9.48
CA GLY A 148 -24.74 1.12 -8.41
C GLY A 148 -24.19 0.79 -7.03
N ALA A 149 -23.24 -0.14 -6.90
CA ALA A 149 -22.56 -0.37 -5.63
C ALA A 149 -21.77 0.87 -5.20
N GLU A 150 -21.94 1.28 -3.95
CA GLU A 150 -21.18 2.35 -3.31
C GLU A 150 -20.18 1.77 -2.30
N VAL A 151 -19.18 2.56 -1.92
CA VAL A 151 -18.23 2.18 -0.87
C VAL A 151 -17.91 3.37 0.03
N ALA A 152 -17.73 3.11 1.31
CA ALA A 152 -17.16 4.06 2.26
C ALA A 152 -16.08 3.37 3.10
N LEU A 153 -15.11 4.15 3.57
CA LEU A 153 -14.10 3.67 4.51
C LEU A 153 -14.51 4.07 5.93
N GLN A 154 -14.58 3.10 6.82
CA GLN A 154 -14.86 3.31 8.24
C GLN A 154 -13.58 3.15 9.05
N GLN A 155 -13.26 4.14 9.88
CA GLN A 155 -12.15 4.12 10.84
C GLN A 155 -12.66 4.59 12.21
N GLY A 156 -12.93 3.65 13.11
CA GLY A 156 -13.56 3.97 14.39
C GLY A 156 -14.94 4.62 14.20
N SER A 157 -15.12 5.84 14.71
CA SER A 157 -16.35 6.63 14.52
C SER A 157 -16.36 7.46 13.23
N THR A 158 -15.25 7.50 12.50
CA THR A 158 -15.11 8.30 11.28
C THR A 158 -15.55 7.49 10.07
N THR A 159 -16.41 8.09 9.24
CA THR A 159 -16.77 7.55 7.93
C THR A 159 -16.21 8.48 6.86
N ILE A 160 -15.31 7.95 6.05
CA ILE A 160 -14.65 8.65 4.95
C ILE A 160 -15.34 8.21 3.66
N ARG A 161 -15.82 9.18 2.88
CA ARG A 161 -16.44 8.93 1.57
C ARG A 161 -15.38 9.08 0.46
N PRO A 162 -15.46 8.28 -0.61
CA PRO A 162 -14.61 8.49 -1.75
C PRO A 162 -14.96 9.80 -2.45
N VAL A 163 -13.95 10.43 -3.04
CA VAL A 163 -14.07 11.61 -3.91
C VAL A 163 -14.76 11.24 -5.23
N ASP A 164 -14.57 10.00 -5.69
CA ASP A 164 -15.14 9.47 -6.91
C ASP A 164 -15.25 7.94 -6.85
N ILE A 165 -16.26 7.40 -7.54
CA ILE A 165 -16.48 5.98 -7.73
C ILE A 165 -16.67 5.74 -9.22
N GLY A 166 -15.77 4.98 -9.83
CA GLY A 166 -15.89 4.54 -11.21
C GLY A 166 -17.00 3.48 -11.37
N PRO A 167 -17.59 3.35 -12.56
CA PRO A 167 -18.63 2.36 -12.80
C PRO A 167 -18.10 0.94 -12.59
N ALA A 168 -18.96 0.06 -12.08
CA ALA A 168 -18.65 -1.35 -11.99
C ALA A 168 -18.49 -1.98 -13.38
N GLU A 169 -17.46 -2.80 -13.55
CA GLU A 169 -17.30 -3.60 -14.75
C GLU A 169 -18.40 -4.66 -14.83
N ARG A 170 -18.86 -4.96 -16.04
CA ARG A 170 -19.73 -6.12 -16.26
C ARG A 170 -19.07 -7.39 -15.73
N GLY A 171 -19.82 -8.12 -14.92
CA GLY A 171 -19.40 -9.35 -14.28
C GLY A 171 -18.96 -10.40 -15.30
N ARG A 172 -17.80 -11.02 -15.04
CA ARG A 172 -17.29 -12.14 -15.82
C ARG A 172 -17.61 -13.43 -15.11
N LYS A 173 -18.21 -14.39 -15.82
CA LYS A 173 -18.52 -15.70 -15.26
C LYS A 173 -17.25 -16.40 -14.76
N ASN A 174 -17.30 -16.92 -13.55
CA ASN A 174 -16.22 -17.72 -12.98
C ASN A 174 -16.14 -19.09 -13.65
N PRO A 175 -14.92 -19.64 -13.81
CA PRO A 175 -14.76 -21.05 -14.14
C PRO A 175 -15.35 -21.91 -13.01
N GLY A 176 -16.19 -22.89 -13.36
CA GLY A 176 -16.79 -23.82 -12.41
C GLY A 176 -18.29 -24.05 -12.64
N ASP A 177 -18.87 -24.93 -11.81
CA ASP A 177 -20.27 -25.36 -11.92
C ASP A 177 -21.24 -24.38 -11.23
N THR A 178 -20.75 -23.58 -10.27
CA THR A 178 -21.54 -22.54 -9.61
C THR A 178 -21.61 -21.29 -10.49
N ILE A 179 -22.83 -20.84 -10.78
CA ILE A 179 -23.05 -19.58 -11.49
C ILE A 179 -22.69 -18.44 -10.55
N SER A 180 -21.44 -17.97 -10.66
CA SER A 180 -20.96 -16.77 -9.99
C SER A 180 -20.25 -15.88 -11.00
N PHE A 181 -20.39 -14.57 -10.83
CA PHE A 181 -19.77 -13.56 -11.67
C PHE A 181 -18.81 -12.73 -10.83
N ARG A 182 -17.60 -12.48 -11.35
CA ARG A 182 -16.65 -11.54 -10.76
C ARG A 182 -16.79 -10.18 -11.41
N SER A 183 -17.02 -9.15 -10.60
CA SER A 183 -17.00 -7.75 -11.01
C SER A 183 -16.00 -6.99 -10.14
N ARG A 184 -15.63 -5.80 -10.62
CA ARG A 184 -14.81 -4.84 -9.90
C ARG A 184 -15.23 -3.42 -10.22
N PHE A 185 -14.97 -2.53 -9.28
CA PHE A 185 -15.07 -1.09 -9.47
C PHE A 185 -13.95 -0.40 -8.71
N THR A 186 -13.66 0.85 -9.06
CA THR A 186 -12.60 1.63 -8.40
C THR A 186 -13.21 2.79 -7.65
N ALA A 187 -12.75 3.02 -6.42
CA ALA A 187 -13.07 4.21 -5.65
C ALA A 187 -11.79 4.98 -5.34
N ARG A 188 -11.88 6.32 -5.34
CA ARG A 188 -10.75 7.21 -5.06
C ARG A 188 -10.99 7.94 -3.75
N PHE A 189 -10.10 7.78 -2.80
CA PHE A 189 -10.18 8.40 -1.47
C PHE A 189 -9.04 9.40 -1.30
N ALA A 190 -9.30 10.58 -0.72
CA ALA A 190 -8.24 11.57 -0.53
C ALA A 190 -7.26 11.11 0.54
N TYR A 191 -5.96 11.13 0.22
CA TYR A 191 -4.91 10.74 1.17
C TYR A 191 -4.94 11.55 2.47
N ALA A 192 -5.43 12.79 2.42
CA ALA A 192 -5.57 13.67 3.57
C ALA A 192 -6.61 13.21 4.61
N ASP A 193 -7.54 12.33 4.22
CA ASP A 193 -8.65 11.91 5.09
C ASP A 193 -8.35 10.64 5.89
N PHE A 194 -7.25 9.94 5.58
CA PHE A 194 -6.90 8.67 6.23
C PHE A 194 -6.16 8.87 7.54
N ASP A 195 -6.50 8.05 8.53
CA ASP A 195 -5.56 7.69 9.58
C ASP A 195 -4.84 6.38 9.17
N PRO A 196 -3.57 6.42 8.77
CA PRO A 196 -2.88 5.25 8.25
C PRO A 196 -2.54 4.22 9.35
N LEU A 197 -2.73 4.56 10.63
CA LEU A 197 -2.52 3.67 11.77
C LEU A 197 -3.83 3.12 12.34
N ALA A 198 -4.97 3.73 12.01
CA ALA A 198 -6.25 3.23 12.47
C ALA A 198 -6.70 2.01 11.65
N PRO A 199 -7.24 0.97 12.31
CA PRO A 199 -7.88 -0.13 11.60
C PRO A 199 -9.05 0.40 10.77
N GLY A 200 -9.20 -0.15 9.57
CA GLY A 200 -10.19 0.28 8.60
C GLY A 200 -11.16 -0.84 8.23
N THR A 201 -12.33 -0.45 7.72
CA THR A 201 -13.25 -1.35 7.02
C THR A 201 -13.79 -0.63 5.79
N LEU A 202 -13.61 -1.23 4.62
CA LEU A 202 -14.31 -0.80 3.41
C LEU A 202 -15.72 -1.41 3.46
N ALA A 203 -16.71 -0.57 3.69
CA ALA A 203 -18.13 -0.93 3.72
C ALA A 203 -18.72 -0.70 2.33
N VAL A 204 -19.05 -1.78 1.63
CA VAL A 204 -19.64 -1.79 0.28
C VAL A 204 -21.15 -1.96 0.39
N PHE A 205 -21.90 -1.00 -0.12
CA PHE A 205 -23.35 -0.95 -0.09
C PHE A 205 -23.90 -1.23 -1.49
N PHE A 206 -24.84 -2.16 -1.58
CA PHE A 206 -25.51 -2.49 -2.83
C PHE A 206 -26.91 -1.86 -2.87
N PRO A 207 -27.47 -1.58 -4.07
CA PRO A 207 -28.82 -1.03 -4.21
C PRO A 207 -29.93 -1.89 -3.60
N ASP A 208 -29.70 -3.20 -3.49
CA ASP A 208 -30.63 -4.17 -2.86
C ASP A 208 -30.59 -4.15 -1.32
N GLY A 209 -29.75 -3.29 -0.73
CA GLY A 209 -29.56 -3.16 0.72
C GLY A 209 -28.51 -4.10 1.31
N LYS A 210 -27.86 -4.94 0.49
CA LYS A 210 -26.75 -5.78 0.96
C LYS A 210 -25.56 -4.92 1.37
N LEU A 211 -24.88 -5.36 2.43
CA LEU A 211 -23.64 -4.78 2.93
C LEU A 211 -22.54 -5.84 2.94
N ILE A 212 -21.40 -5.51 2.34
CA ILE A 212 -20.18 -6.30 2.44
C ILE A 212 -19.11 -5.47 3.12
N ASN A 213 -18.49 -6.02 4.16
CA ASN A 213 -17.40 -5.38 4.88
C ASN A 213 -16.08 -6.07 4.54
N ILE A 214 -15.11 -5.29 4.06
CA ILE A 214 -13.76 -5.74 3.77
C ILE A 214 -12.82 -5.11 4.81
N PRO A 215 -12.29 -5.88 5.78
CA PRO A 215 -11.33 -5.36 6.75
C PRO A 215 -10.05 -4.88 6.05
N VAL A 216 -9.53 -3.74 6.48
CA VAL A 216 -8.30 -3.14 5.96
C VAL A 216 -7.36 -2.80 7.11
N ASP A 217 -6.11 -3.18 6.95
CA ASP A 217 -5.02 -2.81 7.85
C ASP A 217 -3.96 -2.05 7.04
N PHE A 218 -4.09 -0.72 7.01
CA PHE A 218 -3.20 0.16 6.26
C PHE A 218 -1.74 0.08 6.70
N SER A 219 -1.48 -0.34 7.95
CA SER A 219 -0.13 -0.51 8.47
C SER A 219 0.64 -1.67 7.81
N LYS A 220 -0.05 -2.54 7.08
CA LYS A 220 0.54 -3.68 6.35
C LYS A 220 0.72 -3.42 4.85
N ILE A 221 0.37 -2.22 4.38
CA ILE A 221 0.34 -1.87 2.96
C ILE A 221 1.52 -0.95 2.64
N HIS A 222 2.46 -1.47 1.83
CA HIS A 222 3.70 -0.81 1.37
C HIS A 222 4.07 -1.29 -0.04
#